data_AF-A0AAE3H7U3-F1
#
_entry.id   AF-A0AAE3H7U3-F1
#
_cell.length_a   1.000
_cell.length_b   1.000
_cell.length_c   1.000
_cell.angle_alpha   90.00
_cell.angle_beta   90.00
_cell.angle_gamma   90.00
#
_symmetry.space_group_name_H-M   'P 1'
#
loop_
_entity.id
_entity.type
_entity.pdbx_description
1 polymer ?
#
loop_
_entity_poly.entity_id
_entity_poly.type
_entity_poly.pdbx_seq_one_letter_code
_entity_poly.pdbx_strand_id
1 'polypeptide(L)'
;MKKILFLSLFISFKMFGQTPKIDVVVGDTENVNGIRAVLKPTNPTNIYTAITGENNSTNGNGYGVRGFHSGSGSGVFGGSISGVGVYGESAFGGGVSGFSAESSGVFGSSDTGIGGQFTSSNSGYALKTEGKVEFRGLNGAGTNKFLKSTNSNGNAEWSDLLPYSQTSTSTSALLKITNTSTSGYNGIQGETFSSGLGFGIHGIANSTTPSGPNAGVWGKNSSTNSLGYGVGGTHSGTGAAVRGETTNGIGGSFESTNGYSIQTSGKIKFAG
;
A
#
# COMPACT_ATOMS: atom_id res chain seq x y z
N MET A 1 16.45 -53.07 -52.11
CA MET A 1 16.02 -52.21 -50.98
C MET A 1 17.20 -52.01 -50.03
N LYS A 2 17.81 -50.82 -50.00
CA LYS A 2 18.91 -50.50 -49.06
C LYS A 2 18.30 -50.07 -47.73
N LYS A 3 18.42 -50.92 -46.70
CA LYS A 3 18.12 -50.55 -45.30
C LYS A 3 19.25 -49.65 -44.81
N ILE A 4 18.95 -48.38 -44.56
CA ILE A 4 19.83 -47.48 -43.82
C ILE A 4 19.58 -47.77 -42.34
N LEU A 5 20.61 -48.32 -41.67
CA LEU A 5 20.61 -48.56 -40.24
C LEU A 5 21.05 -47.27 -39.54
N PHE A 6 20.17 -46.62 -38.78
CA PHE A 6 20.57 -45.53 -37.89
C PHE A 6 21.29 -46.14 -36.68
N LEU A 7 22.62 -45.98 -36.63
CA LEU A 7 23.42 -46.32 -35.45
C LEU A 7 23.35 -45.14 -34.48
N SER A 8 22.56 -45.27 -33.41
CA SER A 8 22.62 -44.34 -32.27
C SER A 8 23.90 -44.62 -31.49
N LEU A 9 24.85 -43.68 -31.53
CA LEU A 9 26.10 -43.73 -30.77
C LEU A 9 25.80 -43.46 -29.28
N PHE A 10 25.81 -44.51 -28.45
CA PHE A 10 25.81 -44.36 -26.99
C PHE A 10 27.25 -44.25 -26.51
N ILE A 11 27.69 -43.04 -26.15
CA ILE A 11 29.00 -42.83 -25.53
C ILE A 11 28.81 -42.92 -24.00
N SER A 12 29.29 -44.02 -23.40
CA SER A 12 29.38 -44.17 -21.94
C SER A 12 30.84 -44.04 -21.52
N PHE A 13 31.21 -42.90 -20.91
CA PHE A 13 32.53 -42.75 -20.29
C PHE A 13 32.52 -43.37 -18.90
N LYS A 14 33.05 -44.59 -18.75
CA LYS A 14 33.46 -45.12 -17.46
C LYS A 14 34.98 -44.97 -17.32
N MET A 15 35.43 -43.90 -16.66
CA MET A 15 36.80 -43.81 -16.17
C MET A 15 36.82 -44.36 -14.73
N PHE A 16 37.49 -45.49 -14.52
CA PHE A 16 37.65 -46.06 -13.18
C PHE A 16 38.56 -45.15 -12.34
N GLY A 17 38.10 -44.75 -11.15
CA GLY A 17 38.94 -44.17 -10.10
C GLY A 17 39.10 -42.63 -10.06
N GLN A 18 38.49 -41.87 -10.97
CA GLN A 18 38.38 -40.40 -10.87
C GLN A 18 36.93 -39.96 -11.06
N THR A 19 36.52 -38.89 -10.38
CA THR A 19 35.24 -38.24 -10.65
C THR A 19 35.27 -37.69 -12.08
N PRO A 20 34.49 -38.23 -13.04
CA PRO A 20 34.50 -37.74 -14.39
C PRO A 20 34.01 -36.28 -14.40
N LYS A 21 34.79 -35.39 -15.02
CA LYS A 21 34.40 -34.00 -15.26
C LYS A 21 34.23 -33.79 -16.75
N ILE A 22 33.19 -33.06 -17.13
CA ILE A 22 32.97 -32.61 -18.50
C ILE A 22 33.05 -31.08 -18.45
N ASP A 23 33.96 -30.52 -19.23
CA ASP A 23 34.05 -29.08 -19.47
C ASP A 23 33.76 -28.82 -20.94
N VAL A 24 32.89 -27.85 -21.22
CA VAL A 24 32.42 -27.52 -22.57
C VAL A 24 32.77 -26.06 -22.83
N VAL A 25 33.80 -25.82 -23.63
CA VAL A 25 34.24 -24.49 -24.05
C VAL A 25 33.86 -24.30 -25.51
N VAL A 26 33.19 -23.20 -25.81
CA VAL A 26 32.71 -22.87 -27.16
C VAL A 26 33.17 -21.47 -27.53
N GLY A 27 33.68 -21.30 -28.75
CA GLY A 27 34.35 -20.07 -29.22
C GLY A 27 33.43 -19.00 -29.84
N ASP A 28 34.08 -17.95 -30.36
CA ASP A 28 33.53 -16.59 -30.53
C ASP A 28 32.75 -16.36 -31.84
N THR A 29 31.84 -17.26 -32.21
CA THR A 29 30.96 -17.01 -33.38
C THR A 29 29.59 -16.50 -32.94
N GLU A 30 28.89 -15.79 -33.83
CA GLU A 30 27.51 -15.36 -33.58
C GLU A 30 26.56 -16.57 -33.51
N ASN A 31 25.57 -16.51 -32.62
CA ASN A 31 24.46 -17.49 -32.51
C ASN A 31 24.86 -18.93 -32.15
N VAL A 32 25.84 -19.11 -31.26
CA VAL A 32 26.27 -20.46 -30.84
C VAL A 32 25.55 -20.91 -29.57
N ASN A 33 25.18 -22.19 -29.54
CA ASN A 33 24.75 -22.86 -28.31
C ASN A 33 25.86 -23.79 -27.83
N GLY A 34 26.34 -23.60 -26.60
CA GLY A 34 27.29 -24.54 -26.00
C GLY A 34 26.68 -25.93 -25.81
N ILE A 35 25.49 -25.97 -25.20
CA ILE A 35 24.70 -27.19 -25.01
C ILE A 35 23.23 -26.86 -25.36
N ARG A 36 22.60 -27.70 -26.19
CA ARG A 36 21.18 -27.60 -26.54
C ARG A 36 20.46 -28.92 -26.26
N ALA A 37 19.67 -28.96 -25.20
CA ALA A 37 18.77 -30.07 -24.90
C ALA A 37 17.34 -29.74 -25.37
N VAL A 38 16.70 -30.64 -26.11
CA VAL A 38 15.35 -30.43 -26.66
C VAL A 38 14.47 -31.65 -26.36
N LEU A 39 13.37 -31.41 -25.67
CA LEU A 39 12.26 -32.35 -25.56
C LEU A 39 11.24 -32.04 -26.66
N LYS A 40 10.93 -33.04 -27.49
CA LYS A 40 9.95 -32.92 -28.59
C LYS A 40 8.49 -33.27 -28.27
N PRO A 41 8.15 -34.03 -27.19
CA PRO A 41 6.74 -34.29 -26.89
C PRO A 41 5.96 -33.00 -26.65
N THR A 42 4.83 -32.84 -27.34
CA THR A 42 3.96 -31.65 -27.23
C THR A 42 2.79 -31.84 -26.27
N ASN A 43 2.56 -33.06 -25.76
CA ASN A 43 1.52 -33.36 -24.79
C ASN A 43 2.01 -34.41 -23.76
N PRO A 44 2.96 -34.04 -22.89
CA PRO A 44 3.48 -34.96 -21.87
C PRO A 44 2.41 -35.29 -20.82
N THR A 45 2.35 -36.54 -20.38
CA THR A 45 1.43 -37.03 -19.32
C THR A 45 2.04 -37.00 -17.91
N ASN A 46 3.30 -36.56 -17.79
CA ASN A 46 4.08 -36.45 -16.55
C ASN A 46 5.00 -35.21 -16.62
N ILE A 47 5.84 -34.98 -15.61
CA ILE A 47 6.89 -33.94 -15.65
C ILE A 47 8.01 -34.39 -16.59
N TYR A 48 8.30 -33.60 -17.62
CA TYR A 48 9.40 -33.83 -18.55
C TYR A 48 10.41 -32.70 -18.37
N THR A 49 11.68 -33.05 -18.13
CA THR A 49 12.76 -32.09 -17.92
C THR A 49 13.86 -32.31 -18.95
N ALA A 50 14.24 -31.24 -19.68
CA ALA A 50 15.29 -31.33 -20.69
C ALA A 50 16.70 -31.39 -20.05
N ILE A 51 16.90 -30.64 -18.95
CA ILE A 51 18.14 -30.58 -18.17
C ILE A 51 17.78 -30.46 -16.69
N THR A 52 18.37 -31.31 -15.85
CA THR A 52 18.28 -31.22 -14.39
C THR A 52 19.66 -30.91 -13.83
N GLY A 53 19.77 -29.87 -12.99
CA GLY A 53 20.96 -29.63 -12.17
C GLY A 53 20.66 -30.02 -10.72
N GLU A 54 21.35 -31.04 -10.22
CA GLU A 54 21.17 -31.57 -8.87
C GLU A 54 22.44 -31.36 -8.05
N ASN A 55 22.29 -30.80 -6.85
CA ASN A 55 23.37 -30.67 -5.89
C ASN A 55 22.94 -31.32 -4.57
N ASN A 56 23.57 -32.45 -4.24
CA ASN A 56 23.26 -33.23 -3.04
C ASN A 56 23.98 -32.75 -1.77
N SER A 57 24.64 -31.59 -1.82
CA SER A 57 25.16 -30.95 -0.62
C SER A 57 24.03 -30.52 0.31
N THR A 58 24.19 -30.76 1.61
CA THR A 58 23.23 -30.35 2.65
C THR A 58 23.60 -29.02 3.33
N ASN A 59 24.66 -28.36 2.88
CA ASN A 59 25.09 -27.04 3.35
C ASN A 59 24.80 -25.95 2.31
N GLY A 60 24.88 -24.67 2.71
CA GLY A 60 24.57 -23.52 1.86
C GLY A 60 25.59 -23.16 0.78
N ASN A 61 26.61 -23.99 0.51
CA ASN A 61 27.72 -23.65 -0.38
C ASN A 61 27.60 -24.23 -1.81
N GLY A 62 26.47 -24.89 -2.11
CA GLY A 62 26.24 -25.57 -3.38
C GLY A 62 25.26 -24.83 -4.29
N TYR A 63 25.52 -24.86 -5.60
CA TYR A 63 24.54 -24.52 -6.63
C TYR A 63 24.23 -25.77 -7.46
N GLY A 64 22.94 -26.01 -7.77
CA GLY A 64 22.54 -27.04 -8.75
C GLY A 64 22.75 -26.55 -10.18
N VAL A 65 22.34 -25.31 -10.47
CA VAL A 65 22.58 -24.59 -11.72
C VAL A 65 22.96 -23.15 -11.38
N ARG A 66 23.96 -22.61 -12.08
CA ARG A 66 24.36 -21.21 -11.95
C ARG A 66 24.55 -20.61 -13.34
N GLY A 67 23.80 -19.56 -13.64
CA GLY A 67 24.02 -18.72 -14.82
C GLY A 67 24.71 -17.43 -14.44
N PHE A 68 25.59 -16.93 -15.30
CA PHE A 68 26.29 -15.66 -15.12
C PHE A 68 26.51 -15.02 -16.49
N HIS A 69 26.46 -13.69 -16.55
CA HIS A 69 26.73 -12.93 -17.75
C HIS A 69 27.57 -11.70 -17.38
N SER A 70 28.72 -11.50 -18.03
CA SER A 70 29.67 -10.43 -17.66
C SER A 70 29.28 -9.03 -18.16
N GLY A 71 28.36 -8.93 -19.12
CA GLY A 71 27.84 -7.67 -19.64
C GLY A 71 26.37 -7.41 -19.28
N SER A 72 25.65 -6.65 -20.12
CA SER A 72 24.26 -6.23 -19.88
C SER A 72 23.16 -7.28 -20.14
N GLY A 73 23.54 -8.50 -20.51
CA GLY A 73 22.61 -9.61 -20.80
C GLY A 73 22.16 -10.38 -19.56
N SER A 74 21.37 -11.42 -19.77
CA SER A 74 20.84 -12.28 -18.70
C SER A 74 21.76 -13.47 -18.44
N GLY A 75 22.09 -13.74 -17.17
CA GLY A 75 22.77 -14.99 -16.79
C GLY A 75 21.87 -16.22 -16.93
N VAL A 76 20.57 -16.07 -16.66
CA VAL A 76 19.52 -17.08 -16.87
C VAL A 76 18.30 -16.37 -17.44
N PHE A 77 17.69 -16.92 -18.49
CA PHE A 77 16.46 -16.42 -19.09
C PHE A 77 15.42 -17.54 -19.12
N GLY A 78 14.31 -17.36 -18.41
CA GLY A 78 13.18 -18.29 -18.41
C GLY A 78 11.97 -17.65 -19.08
N GLY A 79 11.36 -18.35 -20.03
CA GLY A 79 10.21 -17.87 -20.78
C GLY A 79 9.14 -18.95 -20.93
N SER A 80 7.88 -18.54 -20.89
CA SER A 80 6.72 -19.41 -21.13
C SER A 80 5.59 -18.60 -21.75
N ILE A 81 4.81 -19.20 -22.65
CA ILE A 81 3.71 -18.52 -23.35
C ILE A 81 2.47 -18.41 -22.45
N SER A 82 2.15 -19.47 -21.71
CA SER A 82 0.92 -19.58 -20.92
C SER A 82 1.16 -20.08 -19.50
N GLY A 83 2.41 -20.25 -19.08
CA GLY A 83 2.78 -20.81 -17.79
C GLY A 83 3.87 -20.01 -17.09
N VAL A 84 4.49 -20.64 -16.10
CA VAL A 84 5.56 -20.02 -15.31
C VAL A 84 6.88 -20.13 -16.09
N GLY A 85 7.53 -18.98 -16.36
CA GLY A 85 8.85 -18.96 -17.00
C GLY A 85 9.99 -19.36 -16.05
N VAL A 86 9.91 -18.92 -14.79
CA VAL A 86 10.85 -19.27 -13.71
C VAL A 86 10.05 -19.54 -12.43
N TYR A 87 10.23 -20.72 -11.85
CA TYR A 87 9.59 -21.12 -10.60
C TYR A 87 10.67 -21.35 -9.53
N GLY A 88 10.54 -20.68 -8.39
CA GLY A 88 11.42 -20.85 -7.24
C GLY A 88 10.61 -21.22 -6.01
N GLU A 89 10.97 -22.33 -5.37
CA GLU A 89 10.31 -22.87 -4.18
C GLU A 89 11.35 -23.17 -3.11
N SER A 90 11.03 -22.85 -1.86
CA SER A 90 11.85 -23.22 -0.70
C SER A 90 10.95 -23.39 0.52
N ALA A 91 11.18 -24.45 1.29
CA ALA A 91 10.40 -24.72 2.50
C ALA A 91 10.76 -23.77 3.67
N PHE A 92 12.00 -23.28 3.71
CA PHE A 92 12.53 -22.52 4.85
C PHE A 92 13.19 -21.19 4.45
N GLY A 93 13.59 -21.03 3.18
CA GLY A 93 14.25 -19.84 2.66
C GLY A 93 13.42 -19.09 1.63
N GLY A 94 14.03 -18.14 0.93
CA GLY A 94 13.42 -17.50 -0.23
C GLY A 94 13.45 -18.45 -1.44
N GLY A 95 12.32 -18.65 -2.10
CA GLY A 95 12.27 -19.38 -3.37
C GLY A 95 12.97 -18.62 -4.51
N VAL A 96 12.79 -17.29 -4.53
CA VAL A 96 13.48 -16.36 -5.45
C VAL A 96 13.91 -15.14 -4.65
N SER A 97 15.16 -14.71 -4.81
CA SER A 97 15.68 -13.46 -4.25
C SER A 97 16.37 -12.67 -5.36
N GLY A 98 16.23 -11.35 -5.29
CA GLY A 98 16.87 -10.42 -6.22
C GLY A 98 17.56 -9.30 -5.47
N PHE A 99 18.75 -8.94 -5.92
CA PHE A 99 19.54 -7.85 -5.35
C PHE A 99 20.09 -6.99 -6.49
N SER A 100 20.02 -5.68 -6.33
CA SER A 100 20.65 -4.70 -7.20
C SER A 100 21.11 -3.52 -6.35
N ALA A 101 22.31 -3.02 -6.59
CA ALA A 101 22.87 -1.90 -5.85
C ALA A 101 22.30 -0.54 -6.29
N GLU A 102 21.87 -0.44 -7.55
CA GLU A 102 21.52 0.85 -8.19
C GLU A 102 20.11 0.85 -8.81
N SER A 103 19.40 -0.28 -8.80
CA SER A 103 18.10 -0.43 -9.45
C SER A 103 17.21 -1.46 -8.75
N SER A 104 16.18 -1.96 -9.43
CA SER A 104 15.31 -3.00 -8.93
C SER A 104 16.04 -4.35 -8.85
N GLY A 105 16.06 -4.97 -7.67
CA GLY A 105 16.50 -6.36 -7.53
C GLY A 105 15.52 -7.37 -8.14
N VAL A 106 14.22 -7.07 -8.05
CA VAL A 106 13.13 -7.81 -8.69
C VAL A 106 12.20 -6.80 -9.35
N PHE A 107 11.87 -7.01 -10.62
CA PHE A 107 10.97 -6.15 -11.39
C PHE A 107 9.88 -7.02 -12.02
N GLY A 108 8.62 -6.71 -11.69
CA GLY A 108 7.44 -7.36 -12.25
C GLY A 108 6.60 -6.36 -13.01
N SER A 109 6.16 -6.74 -14.22
CA SER A 109 5.35 -5.88 -15.09
C SER A 109 4.27 -6.72 -15.77
N SER A 110 3.12 -6.11 -15.99
CA SER A 110 2.00 -6.71 -16.73
C SER A 110 1.24 -5.59 -17.46
N ASP A 111 0.84 -5.83 -18.71
CA ASP A 111 0.14 -4.83 -19.52
C ASP A 111 -1.30 -4.60 -19.02
N THR A 112 -2.02 -5.69 -18.71
CA THR A 112 -3.43 -5.64 -18.28
C THR A 112 -3.70 -6.42 -16.99
N GLY A 113 -2.71 -7.15 -16.49
CA GLY A 113 -2.85 -8.05 -15.35
C GLY A 113 -2.13 -7.55 -14.10
N ILE A 114 -1.74 -8.49 -13.25
CA ILE A 114 -1.05 -8.22 -11.99
C ILE A 114 0.46 -8.31 -12.22
N GLY A 115 1.18 -7.19 -12.08
CA GLY A 115 2.65 -7.16 -12.20
C GLY A 115 3.38 -7.83 -11.02
N GLY A 116 2.74 -7.92 -9.85
CA GLY A 116 3.25 -8.60 -8.67
C GLY A 116 2.14 -8.96 -7.69
N GLN A 117 2.12 -10.22 -7.24
CA GLN A 117 1.14 -10.73 -6.28
C GLN A 117 1.88 -11.31 -5.07
N PHE A 118 1.51 -10.83 -3.88
CA PHE A 118 2.11 -11.28 -2.62
C PHE A 118 1.00 -11.79 -1.70
N THR A 119 1.15 -13.03 -1.20
CA THR A 119 0.14 -13.68 -0.37
C THR A 119 0.78 -14.33 0.84
N SER A 120 0.13 -14.23 2.00
CA SER A 120 0.47 -15.01 3.19
C SER A 120 -0.83 -15.49 3.86
N SER A 121 -1.02 -16.80 3.97
CA SER A 121 -2.28 -17.40 4.45
C SER A 121 -2.30 -17.69 5.96
N ASN A 122 -1.13 -17.73 6.61
CA ASN A 122 -0.98 -18.28 7.96
C ASN A 122 -0.43 -17.23 8.94
N SER A 123 -0.93 -16.00 8.90
CA SER A 123 -0.54 -14.84 9.74
C SER A 123 0.80 -14.15 9.45
N GLY A 124 1.52 -14.56 8.40
CA GLY A 124 2.75 -13.88 7.98
C GLY A 124 2.49 -12.55 7.24
N TYR A 125 3.56 -11.80 7.01
CA TYR A 125 3.50 -10.58 6.18
C TYR A 125 3.56 -10.96 4.70
N ALA A 126 2.56 -10.56 3.93
CA ALA A 126 2.62 -10.66 2.47
C ALA A 126 3.67 -9.69 1.89
N LEU A 127 3.77 -8.49 2.45
CA LEU A 127 4.76 -7.48 2.08
C LEU A 127 5.43 -6.94 3.36
N LYS A 128 6.74 -7.06 3.45
CA LYS A 128 7.58 -6.41 4.47
C LYS A 128 8.57 -5.50 3.75
N THR A 129 8.66 -4.24 4.18
CA THR A 129 9.60 -3.26 3.63
C THR A 129 10.43 -2.64 4.75
N GLU A 130 11.69 -2.36 4.46
CA GLU A 130 12.60 -1.60 5.32
C GLU A 130 13.07 -0.39 4.49
N GLY A 131 12.68 0.82 4.90
CA GLY A 131 12.87 2.05 4.12
C GLY A 131 11.57 2.69 3.64
N LYS A 132 11.64 3.52 2.61
CA LYS A 132 10.48 4.23 2.03
C LYS A 132 9.71 3.33 1.07
N VAL A 133 8.40 3.48 1.04
CA VAL A 133 7.51 2.88 0.04
C VAL A 133 7.03 3.96 -0.91
N GLU A 134 7.11 3.68 -2.21
CA GLU A 134 6.62 4.56 -3.26
C GLU A 134 5.37 3.96 -3.91
N PHE A 135 4.30 4.76 -4.01
CA PHE A 135 3.12 4.44 -4.81
C PHE A 135 3.03 5.47 -5.93
N ARG A 136 3.21 5.03 -7.18
CA ARG A 136 3.17 5.92 -8.36
C ARG A 136 1.88 5.69 -9.12
N GLY A 137 1.11 6.75 -9.33
CA GLY A 137 0.07 6.76 -10.36
C GLY A 137 0.68 6.95 -11.75
N LEU A 138 0.05 6.37 -12.77
CA LEU A 138 0.36 6.73 -14.16
C LEU A 138 0.12 8.24 -14.34
N ASN A 139 1.01 8.90 -15.08
CA ASN A 139 0.91 10.33 -15.41
C ASN A 139 0.74 11.28 -14.20
N GLY A 140 1.33 10.96 -13.05
CA GLY A 140 1.28 11.84 -11.87
C GLY A 140 -0.04 11.82 -11.09
N ALA A 141 -0.92 10.86 -11.37
CA ALA A 141 -2.24 10.76 -10.73
C ALA A 141 -2.21 10.71 -9.19
N GLY A 142 -1.06 10.39 -8.57
CA GLY A 142 -0.91 10.31 -7.11
C GLY A 142 -0.53 11.61 -6.40
N THR A 143 -0.21 12.70 -7.12
CA THR A 143 0.24 13.95 -6.48
C THR A 143 -0.86 14.53 -5.58
N ASN A 144 -0.57 14.71 -4.29
CA ASN A 144 -1.48 15.23 -3.26
C ASN A 144 -2.79 14.43 -3.10
N LYS A 145 -2.80 13.15 -3.48
CA LYS A 145 -3.97 12.27 -3.40
C LYS A 145 -3.80 11.19 -2.35
N PHE A 146 -4.91 10.54 -2.02
CA PHE A 146 -4.97 9.38 -1.14
C PHE A 146 -5.43 8.15 -1.90
N LEU A 147 -5.01 6.97 -1.48
CA LEU A 147 -5.59 5.72 -1.96
C LEU A 147 -6.93 5.48 -1.25
N LYS A 148 -8.02 5.47 -2.02
CA LYS A 148 -9.37 5.20 -1.52
C LYS A 148 -9.84 3.86 -2.06
N SER A 149 -10.29 2.97 -1.16
CA SER A 149 -10.94 1.73 -1.57
C SER A 149 -12.23 2.02 -2.36
N THR A 150 -12.41 1.33 -3.48
CA THR A 150 -13.55 1.49 -4.41
C THR A 150 -14.54 0.32 -4.33
N ASN A 151 -14.19 -0.79 -3.67
CA ASN A 151 -15.07 -1.95 -3.53
C ASN A 151 -14.74 -2.79 -2.27
N SER A 152 -15.57 -3.81 -2.00
CA SER A 152 -15.41 -4.72 -0.85
C SER A 152 -14.18 -5.62 -0.93
N ASN A 153 -13.55 -5.74 -2.09
CA ASN A 153 -12.32 -6.52 -2.27
C ASN A 153 -11.07 -5.70 -1.90
N GLY A 154 -11.22 -4.40 -1.61
CA GLY A 154 -10.13 -3.53 -1.21
C GLY A 154 -9.35 -2.92 -2.38
N ASN A 155 -9.86 -3.01 -3.61
CA ASN A 155 -9.25 -2.31 -4.74
C ASN A 155 -9.23 -0.81 -4.43
N ALA A 156 -8.12 -0.12 -4.72
CA ALA A 156 -7.98 1.30 -4.39
C ALA A 156 -7.62 2.15 -5.61
N GLU A 157 -8.16 3.36 -5.64
CA GLU A 157 -7.87 4.38 -6.65
C GLU A 157 -7.40 5.67 -5.99
N TRP A 158 -6.65 6.49 -6.73
CA TRP A 158 -6.23 7.80 -6.28
C TRP A 158 -7.43 8.75 -6.18
N SER A 159 -7.62 9.36 -5.01
CA SER A 159 -8.76 10.21 -4.69
C SER A 159 -8.31 11.54 -4.11
N ASP A 160 -8.96 12.62 -4.55
CA ASP A 160 -8.82 13.97 -3.98
C ASP A 160 -9.62 14.13 -2.67
N LEU A 161 -10.59 13.24 -2.43
CA LEU A 161 -11.45 13.27 -1.25
C LEU A 161 -10.97 12.28 -0.19
N LEU A 162 -10.86 12.77 1.04
CA LEU A 162 -10.61 11.93 2.21
C LEU A 162 -11.84 11.03 2.45
N PRO A 163 -11.67 9.70 2.59
CA PRO A 163 -12.71 8.72 2.26
C PRO A 163 -13.83 8.52 3.29
N TYR A 164 -14.08 9.45 4.21
CA TYR A 164 -15.05 9.28 5.30
C TYR A 164 -16.45 9.89 5.04
N SER A 165 -16.77 10.28 3.80
CA SER A 165 -18.14 10.61 3.41
C SER A 165 -18.93 9.33 3.10
N GLN A 166 -19.48 8.71 4.14
CA GLN A 166 -20.35 7.53 4.03
C GLN A 166 -21.51 7.61 5.03
N THR A 167 -22.59 6.90 4.73
CA THR A 167 -23.67 6.66 5.70
C THR A 167 -23.15 5.70 6.77
N SER A 168 -23.01 6.15 8.02
CA SER A 168 -22.70 5.28 9.16
C SER A 168 -23.98 4.78 9.82
N THR A 169 -24.08 3.47 10.04
CA THR A 169 -25.02 2.88 11.00
C THR A 169 -24.39 2.64 12.37
N SER A 170 -23.09 2.94 12.52
CA SER A 170 -22.35 2.82 13.77
C SER A 170 -22.61 4.02 14.69
N THR A 171 -22.69 3.76 15.99
CA THR A 171 -22.75 4.78 17.05
C THR A 171 -21.42 5.51 17.27
N SER A 172 -20.35 5.09 16.59
CA SER A 172 -19.04 5.75 16.60
C SER A 172 -18.91 6.81 15.50
N ALA A 173 -18.02 7.78 15.72
CA ALA A 173 -17.74 8.82 14.73
C ALA A 173 -17.10 8.24 13.45
N LEU A 174 -17.52 8.74 12.28
CA LEU A 174 -16.94 8.41 10.97
C LEU A 174 -15.48 8.85 10.82
N LEU A 175 -15.15 10.00 11.40
CA LEU A 175 -13.78 10.49 11.54
C LEU A 175 -13.55 10.86 12.99
N LYS A 176 -12.53 10.25 13.61
CA LYS A 176 -12.07 10.61 14.96
C LYS A 176 -10.61 11.02 14.90
N ILE A 177 -10.33 12.25 15.32
CA ILE A 177 -8.97 12.78 15.48
C ILE A 177 -8.71 12.93 16.98
N THR A 178 -7.63 12.33 17.48
CA THR A 178 -7.24 12.38 18.90
C THR A 178 -5.82 12.90 19.02
N ASN A 179 -5.63 14.00 19.74
CA ASN A 179 -4.30 14.47 20.15
C ASN A 179 -4.12 14.17 21.64
N THR A 180 -3.18 13.30 21.98
CA THR A 180 -2.88 12.86 23.36
C THR A 180 -1.64 13.55 23.93
N SER A 181 -1.07 14.52 23.23
CA SER A 181 0.13 15.22 23.70
C SER A 181 -0.14 16.00 24.98
N THR A 182 0.81 15.96 25.92
CA THR A 182 0.78 16.72 27.18
C THR A 182 1.35 18.13 27.06
N SER A 183 1.96 18.44 25.92
CA SER A 183 2.57 19.75 25.59
C SER A 183 2.05 20.32 24.26
N GLY A 184 1.10 19.64 23.63
CA GLY A 184 0.75 19.84 22.22
C GLY A 184 -0.51 20.68 21.97
N TYR A 185 -0.47 21.32 20.81
CA TYR A 185 -1.45 22.22 20.21
C TYR A 185 -2.76 21.52 19.74
N ASN A 186 -3.50 22.17 18.85
CA ASN A 186 -4.82 21.77 18.35
C ASN A 186 -4.89 20.31 17.87
N GLY A 187 -6.00 19.62 18.20
CA GLY A 187 -6.33 18.35 17.53
C GLY A 187 -6.72 18.56 16.06
N ILE A 188 -7.45 19.64 15.78
CA ILE A 188 -7.82 20.09 14.44
C ILE A 188 -7.61 21.60 14.38
N GLN A 189 -6.94 22.09 13.35
CA GLN A 189 -6.76 23.52 13.07
C GLN A 189 -7.32 23.83 11.69
N GLY A 190 -8.36 24.66 11.65
CA GLY A 190 -8.93 25.17 10.41
C GLY A 190 -8.57 26.64 10.26
N GLU A 191 -7.90 26.97 9.16
CA GLU A 191 -7.50 28.34 8.83
C GLU A 191 -8.15 28.76 7.51
N THR A 192 -8.51 30.04 7.42
CA THR A 192 -8.98 30.63 6.17
C THR A 192 -8.29 31.96 5.95
N PHE A 193 -7.71 32.13 4.76
CA PHE A 193 -7.13 33.39 4.28
C PHE A 193 -8.05 34.08 3.27
N SER A 194 -9.33 33.70 3.25
CA SER A 194 -10.31 34.25 2.32
C SER A 194 -10.56 35.73 2.61
N SER A 195 -10.65 36.54 1.55
CA SER A 195 -11.11 37.93 1.63
C SER A 195 -12.64 38.06 1.54
N GLY A 196 -13.36 36.94 1.40
CA GLY A 196 -14.82 36.85 1.37
C GLY A 196 -15.37 36.03 2.54
N LEU A 197 -16.47 35.30 2.32
CA LEU A 197 -16.93 34.30 3.28
C LEU A 197 -15.89 33.17 3.37
N GLY A 198 -15.48 32.83 4.59
CA GLY A 198 -14.50 31.80 4.86
C GLY A 198 -14.76 31.16 6.22
N PHE A 199 -14.74 29.83 6.25
CA PHE A 199 -14.86 29.06 7.48
C PHE A 199 -13.61 28.18 7.61
N GLY A 200 -12.85 28.35 8.69
CA GLY A 200 -11.75 27.43 8.99
C GLY A 200 -12.27 26.02 9.23
N ILE A 201 -13.33 25.90 10.05
CA ILE A 201 -14.09 24.66 10.29
C ILE A 201 -15.58 24.98 10.16
N HIS A 202 -16.30 24.22 9.34
CA HIS A 202 -17.74 24.39 9.11
C HIS A 202 -18.49 23.10 9.46
N GLY A 203 -19.21 23.11 10.59
CA GLY A 203 -20.07 22.02 10.99
C GLY A 203 -21.50 22.23 10.50
N ILE A 204 -22.05 21.27 9.76
CA ILE A 204 -23.39 21.36 9.17
C ILE A 204 -24.25 20.20 9.66
N ALA A 205 -25.41 20.52 10.21
CA ALA A 205 -26.44 19.57 10.61
C ALA A 205 -27.67 19.74 9.69
N ASN A 206 -27.86 18.81 8.74
CA ASN A 206 -28.81 18.98 7.64
C ASN A 206 -30.25 18.45 7.90
N SER A 207 -30.48 17.69 8.97
CA SER A 207 -31.84 17.20 9.25
C SER A 207 -32.77 18.36 9.59
N THR A 208 -33.85 18.52 8.81
CA THR A 208 -34.87 19.56 9.01
C THR A 208 -35.93 19.19 10.05
N THR A 209 -35.97 17.92 10.47
CA THR A 209 -36.90 17.41 11.49
C THR A 209 -36.20 16.43 12.44
N PRO A 210 -35.16 16.87 13.17
CA PRO A 210 -34.43 15.99 14.07
C PRO A 210 -35.30 15.59 15.26
N SER A 211 -35.25 14.32 15.68
CA SER A 211 -35.98 13.81 16.85
C SER A 211 -35.25 14.04 18.18
N GLY A 212 -34.18 14.83 18.17
CA GLY A 212 -33.31 15.12 19.32
C GLY A 212 -32.30 16.20 18.98
N PRO A 213 -31.34 16.51 19.88
CA PRO A 213 -30.30 17.51 19.61
C PRO A 213 -29.52 17.19 18.34
N ASN A 214 -29.49 18.12 17.40
CA ASN A 214 -28.81 17.99 16.12
C ASN A 214 -27.93 19.23 15.90
N ALA A 215 -26.65 19.11 16.22
CA ALA A 215 -25.70 20.22 16.19
C ALA A 215 -24.70 20.05 15.05
N GLY A 216 -24.42 21.14 14.32
CA GLY A 216 -23.32 21.18 13.35
C GLY A 216 -21.96 21.10 14.04
N VAL A 217 -21.82 21.77 15.19
CA VAL A 217 -20.63 21.72 16.07
C VAL A 217 -21.10 21.55 17.52
N TRP A 218 -20.54 20.56 18.21
CA TRP A 218 -20.83 20.30 19.64
C TRP A 218 -19.52 20.32 20.45
N GLY A 219 -19.34 21.35 21.28
CA GLY A 219 -18.20 21.44 22.18
C GLY A 219 -18.51 20.83 23.53
N LYS A 220 -17.87 19.71 23.85
CA LYS A 220 -17.92 19.09 25.18
C LYS A 220 -16.55 19.21 25.85
N ASN A 221 -16.51 19.81 27.04
CA ASN A 221 -15.32 19.84 27.88
C ASN A 221 -15.62 19.04 29.16
N SER A 222 -14.75 18.08 29.49
CA SER A 222 -14.88 17.22 30.68
C SER A 222 -13.93 17.63 31.82
N SER A 223 -13.19 18.74 31.67
CA SER A 223 -12.36 19.28 32.73
C SER A 223 -13.23 19.65 33.93
N THR A 224 -12.72 19.34 35.13
CA THR A 224 -13.39 19.62 36.41
C THR A 224 -12.86 20.88 37.10
N ASN A 225 -11.94 21.61 36.45
CA ASN A 225 -11.39 22.87 36.92
C ASN A 225 -11.94 24.06 36.12
N SER A 226 -11.59 25.28 36.50
CA SER A 226 -12.09 26.52 35.89
C SER A 226 -11.45 26.90 34.54
N LEU A 227 -10.55 26.07 34.00
CA LEU A 227 -9.79 26.37 32.78
C LEU A 227 -10.39 25.72 31.52
N GLY A 228 -11.42 24.89 31.67
CA GLY A 228 -12.06 24.20 30.56
C GLY A 228 -13.09 25.07 29.84
N TYR A 229 -12.94 25.23 28.53
CA TYR A 229 -13.97 25.77 27.64
C TYR A 229 -14.51 24.67 26.73
N GLY A 230 -15.84 24.57 26.60
CA GLY A 230 -16.49 23.69 25.61
C GLY A 230 -16.36 24.24 24.20
N VAL A 231 -16.81 25.49 24.00
CA VAL A 231 -16.61 26.30 22.80
C VAL A 231 -16.25 27.70 23.27
N GLY A 232 -15.17 28.27 22.72
CA GLY A 232 -14.75 29.64 23.00
C GLY A 232 -14.63 30.42 21.69
N GLY A 233 -15.00 31.70 21.72
CA GLY A 233 -14.77 32.62 20.61
C GLY A 233 -13.92 33.80 21.08
N THR A 234 -13.01 34.26 20.23
CA THR A 234 -12.27 35.52 20.41
C THR A 234 -12.32 36.32 19.10
N HIS A 235 -12.29 37.64 19.18
CA HIS A 235 -12.25 38.52 18.01
C HIS A 235 -11.47 39.79 18.34
N SER A 236 -10.42 40.10 17.57
CA SER A 236 -9.55 41.25 17.85
C SER A 236 -10.10 42.58 17.33
N GLY A 237 -11.05 42.56 16.39
CA GLY A 237 -11.70 43.76 15.87
C GLY A 237 -13.03 44.08 16.57
N THR A 238 -13.89 44.86 15.93
CA THR A 238 -15.18 45.34 16.47
C THR A 238 -16.37 44.38 16.26
N GLY A 239 -16.14 43.22 15.65
CA GLY A 239 -17.14 42.19 15.36
C GLY A 239 -17.47 41.28 16.54
N ALA A 240 -18.35 40.32 16.31
CA ALA A 240 -18.75 39.34 17.32
C ALA A 240 -17.84 38.11 17.28
N ALA A 241 -17.35 37.69 18.45
CA ALA A 241 -16.59 36.45 18.60
C ALA A 241 -17.47 35.19 18.53
N VAL A 242 -18.71 35.29 19.01
CA VAL A 242 -19.76 34.27 18.91
C VAL A 242 -21.06 34.97 18.55
N ARG A 243 -21.74 34.52 17.49
CA ARG A 243 -23.01 35.08 17.02
C ARG A 243 -24.02 33.95 16.85
N GLY A 244 -25.16 34.08 17.49
CA GLY A 244 -26.31 33.19 17.32
C GLY A 244 -27.43 33.88 16.58
N GLU A 245 -27.97 33.23 15.55
CA GLU A 245 -29.05 33.75 14.71
C GLU A 245 -30.10 32.66 14.51
N THR A 246 -31.37 33.06 14.52
CA THR A 246 -32.50 32.16 14.29
C THR A 246 -33.70 32.99 13.84
N THR A 247 -34.52 32.43 12.94
CA THR A 247 -35.70 33.14 12.42
C THR A 247 -36.76 33.34 13.49
N ASN A 248 -37.03 32.29 14.28
CA ASN A 248 -38.15 32.28 15.24
C ASN A 248 -37.77 31.64 16.60
N GLY A 249 -36.52 31.20 16.77
CA GLY A 249 -36.09 30.44 17.95
C GLY A 249 -35.31 31.26 18.97
N ILE A 250 -34.54 30.55 19.79
CA ILE A 250 -33.61 31.14 20.78
C ILE A 250 -32.21 31.22 20.16
N GLY A 251 -31.68 32.44 20.00
CA GLY A 251 -30.32 32.66 19.47
C GLY A 251 -29.20 32.25 20.43
N GLY A 252 -29.47 32.17 21.74
CA GLY A 252 -28.56 31.64 22.75
C GLY A 252 -29.30 31.35 24.06
N SER A 253 -29.06 30.17 24.63
CA SER A 253 -29.55 29.77 25.96
C SER A 253 -28.35 29.55 26.89
N PHE A 254 -28.39 30.13 28.08
CA PHE A 254 -27.30 30.06 29.06
C PHE A 254 -27.86 29.59 30.41
N GLU A 255 -27.41 28.43 30.86
CA GLU A 255 -27.91 27.77 32.05
C GLU A 255 -26.73 27.39 32.97
N SER A 256 -26.90 27.62 34.27
CA SER A 256 -25.96 27.23 35.30
C SER A 256 -26.74 26.80 36.55
N THR A 257 -26.45 25.61 37.08
CA THR A 257 -27.17 25.08 38.25
C THR A 257 -26.74 25.78 39.55
N ASN A 258 -25.45 26.09 39.67
CA ASN A 258 -24.85 26.56 40.93
C ASN A 258 -23.91 27.77 40.72
N GLY A 259 -23.98 28.45 39.58
CA GLY A 259 -23.09 29.57 39.24
C GLY A 259 -23.77 30.64 38.37
N TYR A 260 -22.95 31.48 37.73
CA TYR A 260 -23.45 32.52 36.83
C TYR A 260 -23.63 31.95 35.41
N SER A 261 -24.85 32.04 34.86
CA SER A 261 -25.10 31.72 33.45
C SER A 261 -24.44 32.73 32.50
N ILE A 262 -24.37 34.00 32.90
CA ILE A 262 -23.78 35.09 32.13
C ILE A 262 -22.95 35.95 33.07
N GLN A 263 -21.69 36.17 32.71
CA GLN A 263 -20.79 37.10 33.39
C GLN A 263 -20.17 38.04 32.34
N THR A 264 -20.18 39.34 32.61
CA THR A 264 -19.57 40.35 31.73
C THR A 264 -18.74 41.32 32.55
N SER A 265 -17.66 41.83 31.95
CA SER A 265 -16.86 42.94 32.51
C SER A 265 -17.19 44.28 31.87
N GLY A 266 -17.88 44.25 30.72
CA GLY A 266 -18.29 45.44 29.96
C GLY A 266 -19.78 45.75 30.12
N LYS A 267 -20.26 46.69 29.31
CA LYS A 267 -21.69 47.02 29.26
C LYS A 267 -22.47 45.90 28.57
N ILE A 268 -23.63 45.58 29.13
CA ILE A 268 -24.62 44.76 28.45
C ILE A 268 -25.57 45.68 27.69
N LYS A 269 -25.86 45.34 26.43
CA LYS A 269 -26.88 46.00 25.62
C LYS A 269 -28.01 45.01 25.37
N PHE A 270 -29.21 45.37 25.81
CA PHE A 270 -30.43 44.73 25.36
C PHE A 270 -30.99 45.57 24.21
N ALA A 271 -31.20 44.93 23.06
CA ALA A 271 -31.85 45.52 21.90
C ALA A 271 -32.98 44.58 21.51
N GLY A 272 -34.19 45.12 21.42
CA GLY A 272 -35.41 44.43 21.02
C GLY A 272 -36.19 45.30 20.07
#